data_AF-A0A518K3P0-F1
#
_entry.id   AF-A0A518K3P0-F1
#
_cell.length_a   1.000
_cell.length_b   1.000
_cell.length_c   1.000
_cell.angle_alpha   90.00
_cell.angle_beta   90.00
_cell.angle_gamma   90.00
#
_symmetry.space_group_name_H-M   'P 1'
#
loop_
_entity.id
_entity.type
_entity.pdbx_description
1 polymer ?
#
loop_
_entity_poly.entity_id
_entity_poly.type
_entity_poly.pdbx_seq_one_letter_code
_entity_poly.pdbx_strand_id
1 'polypeptide(L)'
;MNFLGKILVVTLFVLSIGYMWLAVSVYSTHRHWKNEAEAAQKQLSEERARFQALQSSSNALESQLKAEAESALQQVRKLETEATRLAEDNQRIQRQLNELSTDARQAVEAVTATQQNNNQLAEEVLRIRDDISKAIKEKDDSFDVALKATEELQSIRNDLESALETQRDLVAETGRMTRVMESEGLDPNTPADGITPRVDGFVSRTQRKGGVQLVEISIGDDDGLRIGDTVEVFRDTKYKGRLEILKTAPDRAVGRVDTRFQQGPIQEGDRVATRLNLN
;
A
#
# COMPACT_ATOMS: atom_id res chain seq x y z
N MET A 1 -128.39 -96.37 -92.00
CA MET A 1 -126.97 -95.96 -92.12
C MET A 1 -126.12 -97.20 -92.29
N ASN A 2 -125.39 -97.33 -93.40
CA ASN A 2 -124.53 -98.48 -93.69
C ASN A 2 -123.39 -98.63 -92.68
N PHE A 3 -123.10 -99.88 -92.29
CA PHE A 3 -122.09 -100.30 -91.32
C PHE A 3 -120.70 -99.70 -91.59
N LEU A 4 -120.35 -99.52 -92.86
CA LEU A 4 -119.09 -98.95 -93.33
C LEU A 4 -118.88 -97.48 -92.88
N GLY A 5 -119.95 -96.69 -92.75
CA GLY A 5 -119.86 -95.29 -92.31
C GLY A 5 -119.56 -95.14 -90.82
N LYS A 6 -119.98 -96.09 -89.98
CA LYS A 6 -119.72 -96.04 -88.52
C LYS A 6 -118.26 -96.34 -88.18
N ILE A 7 -117.65 -97.30 -88.87
CA ILE A 7 -116.23 -97.64 -88.68
C ILE A 7 -115.34 -96.46 -89.07
N LEU A 8 -115.63 -95.81 -90.20
CA LEU A 8 -114.87 -94.64 -90.66
C LEU A 8 -114.92 -93.48 -89.67
N VAL A 9 -116.08 -93.21 -89.06
CA VAL A 9 -116.22 -92.15 -88.04
C VAL A 9 -115.46 -92.49 -86.75
N VAL A 10 -115.47 -93.75 -86.30
CA VAL A 10 -114.71 -94.19 -85.11
C VAL A 10 -113.20 -94.12 -85.36
N THR A 11 -112.73 -94.55 -86.53
CA THR A 11 -111.31 -94.46 -86.88
C THR A 11 -110.85 -93.00 -86.97
N LEU A 12 -111.65 -92.12 -87.57
CA LEU A 12 -111.34 -90.68 -87.64
C LEU A 12 -111.29 -90.05 -86.23
N PHE A 13 -112.19 -90.48 -85.33
CA PHE A 13 -112.24 -90.00 -83.96
C PHE A 13 -111.00 -90.43 -83.15
N VAL A 14 -110.58 -91.69 -83.25
CA VAL A 14 -109.37 -92.19 -82.59
C VAL A 14 -108.11 -91.52 -83.15
N LEU A 15 -108.04 -91.30 -84.47
CA LEU A 15 -106.93 -90.58 -85.11
C LEU A 15 -106.88 -89.10 -84.69
N SER A 16 -108.04 -88.47 -84.48
CA SER A 16 -108.13 -87.09 -83.99
C SER A 16 -107.68 -86.97 -82.53
N ILE A 17 -108.03 -87.94 -81.67
CA ILE A 17 -107.53 -88.00 -80.29
C ILE A 17 -106.01 -88.27 -80.26
N GLY A 18 -105.52 -89.19 -81.09
CA GLY A 18 -104.08 -89.46 -81.21
C GLY A 18 -103.29 -88.23 -81.67
N TYR A 19 -103.84 -87.48 -82.63
CA TYR A 19 -103.28 -86.21 -83.08
C TYR A 19 -103.30 -85.15 -81.97
N MET A 20 -104.39 -85.04 -81.21
CA MET A 20 -104.49 -84.10 -80.08
C MET A 20 -103.49 -84.43 -78.96
N TRP A 21 -103.28 -85.71 -78.64
CA TRP A 21 -102.32 -86.13 -77.63
C TRP A 21 -100.87 -85.84 -78.05
N LEU A 22 -100.52 -86.12 -79.31
CA LEU A 22 -99.22 -85.74 -79.88
C LEU A 22 -99.05 -84.21 -79.93
N ALA A 23 -100.09 -83.45 -80.27
CA ALA A 23 -100.06 -81.99 -80.27
C ALA A 23 -99.80 -81.41 -78.88
N VAL A 24 -100.43 -81.95 -77.82
CA VAL A 24 -100.20 -81.54 -76.42
C VAL A 24 -98.80 -81.95 -75.94
N SER A 25 -98.35 -83.15 -76.28
CA SER A 25 -97.00 -83.62 -75.94
C SER A 25 -95.93 -82.72 -76.57
N VAL A 26 -96.08 -82.37 -77.85
CA VAL A 26 -95.17 -81.46 -78.56
C VAL A 26 -95.25 -80.04 -77.97
N TYR A 27 -96.43 -79.54 -77.62
CA TYR A 27 -96.58 -78.23 -76.99
C TYR A 27 -95.92 -78.15 -75.60
N SER A 28 -95.98 -79.22 -74.79
CA SER A 28 -95.29 -79.26 -73.49
C SER A 28 -93.77 -79.47 -73.61
N THR A 29 -93.32 -80.11 -74.70
CA THR A 29 -91.89 -80.31 -75.00
C THR A 29 -91.28 -79.13 -75.77
N HIS A 30 -92.07 -78.10 -76.11
CA HIS A 30 -91.52 -76.81 -76.50
C HIS A 30 -90.83 -76.21 -75.28
N ARG A 31 -89.55 -76.55 -75.14
CA ARG A 31 -88.62 -75.88 -74.25
C ARG A 31 -88.84 -74.38 -74.43
N HIS A 32 -89.17 -73.67 -73.34
CA HIS A 32 -89.41 -72.24 -73.40
C HIS A 32 -88.07 -71.52 -73.58
N TRP A 33 -87.44 -71.69 -74.75
CA TRP A 33 -86.17 -71.06 -75.15
C TRP A 33 -86.22 -69.55 -74.95
N LYS A 34 -87.40 -68.95 -75.08
CA LYS A 34 -87.66 -67.55 -74.76
C LYS A 34 -87.39 -67.23 -73.28
N ASN A 35 -87.89 -68.05 -72.34
CA ASN A 35 -87.71 -67.83 -70.90
C ASN A 35 -86.25 -68.12 -70.47
N GLU A 36 -85.62 -69.16 -71.02
CA GLU A 36 -84.20 -69.44 -70.76
C GLU A 36 -83.29 -68.33 -71.33
N ALA A 37 -83.58 -67.80 -72.53
CA ALA A 37 -82.88 -66.67 -73.11
C ALA A 37 -83.10 -65.38 -72.32
N GLU A 38 -84.33 -65.10 -71.87
CA GLU A 38 -84.65 -63.96 -71.00
C GLU A 38 -83.92 -64.06 -69.64
N ALA A 39 -83.85 -65.25 -69.03
CA ALA A 39 -83.10 -65.49 -67.80
C ALA A 39 -81.60 -65.32 -67.99
N ALA A 40 -81.03 -65.86 -69.07
CA ALA A 40 -79.62 -65.70 -69.42
C ALA A 40 -79.27 -64.23 -69.75
N GLN A 41 -80.16 -63.51 -70.44
CA GLN A 41 -80.00 -62.09 -70.73
C GLN A 41 -80.06 -61.24 -69.46
N LYS A 42 -80.94 -61.59 -68.51
CA LYS A 42 -81.00 -60.95 -67.19
C LYS A 42 -79.70 -61.18 -66.41
N GLN A 43 -79.22 -62.43 -66.32
CA GLN A 43 -77.94 -62.75 -65.66
C GLN A 43 -76.75 -62.01 -66.30
N LEU A 44 -76.69 -61.97 -67.63
CA LEU A 44 -75.64 -61.23 -68.36
C LEU A 44 -75.71 -59.73 -68.07
N SER A 45 -76.92 -59.15 -67.96
CA SER A 45 -77.08 -57.74 -67.60
C SER A 45 -76.67 -57.45 -66.15
N GLU A 46 -76.99 -58.35 -65.22
CA GLU A 46 -76.60 -58.25 -63.80
C GLU A 46 -75.09 -58.38 -63.62
N GLU A 47 -74.46 -59.36 -64.28
CA GLU A 47 -73.00 -59.54 -64.24
C GLU A 47 -72.26 -58.39 -64.95
N ARG A 48 -72.80 -57.85 -66.05
CA ARG A 48 -72.25 -56.62 -66.66
C ARG A 48 -72.36 -55.41 -65.71
N ALA A 49 -73.49 -55.26 -65.02
CA ALA A 49 -73.66 -54.19 -64.04
C ALA A 49 -72.70 -54.35 -62.84
N ARG A 50 -72.51 -55.59 -62.35
CA ARG A 50 -71.53 -55.92 -61.30
C ARG A 50 -70.10 -55.64 -61.75
N PHE A 51 -69.75 -56.05 -62.97
CA PHE A 51 -68.42 -55.80 -63.54
C PHE A 51 -68.16 -54.29 -63.68
N GLN A 52 -69.12 -53.52 -64.19
CA GLN A 52 -69.01 -52.07 -64.27
C GLN A 52 -68.87 -51.43 -62.89
N ALA A 53 -69.67 -51.85 -61.90
CA ALA A 53 -69.57 -51.36 -60.53
C ALA A 53 -68.21 -51.69 -59.89
N LEU A 54 -67.71 -52.92 -60.08
CA LEU A 54 -66.40 -53.35 -59.58
C LEU A 54 -65.27 -52.59 -60.27
N GLN A 55 -65.37 -52.36 -61.58
CA GLN A 55 -64.40 -51.56 -62.33
C GLN A 55 -64.39 -50.10 -61.86
N SER A 56 -65.55 -49.48 -61.64
CA SER A 56 -65.65 -48.15 -61.05
C SER A 56 -65.08 -48.09 -59.64
N SER A 57 -65.35 -49.10 -58.80
CA SER A 57 -64.77 -49.20 -57.46
C SER A 57 -63.25 -49.35 -57.50
N SER A 58 -62.71 -50.18 -58.41
CA SER A 58 -61.27 -50.36 -58.59
C SER A 58 -60.60 -49.06 -59.02
N ASN A 59 -61.19 -48.34 -60.00
CA ASN A 59 -60.66 -47.05 -60.46
C ASN A 59 -60.72 -45.99 -59.35
N ALA A 60 -61.79 -45.98 -58.55
CA ALA A 60 -61.90 -45.07 -57.40
C ALA A 60 -60.86 -45.40 -56.33
N LEU A 61 -60.64 -46.68 -56.01
CA LEU A 61 -59.64 -47.11 -55.03
C LEU A 61 -58.22 -46.79 -55.52
N GLU A 62 -57.93 -47.00 -56.80
CA GLU A 62 -56.65 -46.65 -57.41
C GLU A 62 -56.40 -45.13 -57.36
N SER A 63 -57.43 -44.32 -57.63
CA SER A 63 -57.34 -42.86 -57.51
C SER A 63 -57.12 -42.41 -56.06
N GLN A 64 -57.79 -43.03 -55.09
CA GLN A 64 -57.60 -42.74 -53.66
C GLN A 64 -56.19 -43.11 -53.21
N LEU A 65 -55.70 -44.29 -53.59
CA LEU A 65 -54.36 -44.75 -53.24
C LEU A 65 -53.28 -43.83 -53.84
N LYS A 66 -53.46 -43.37 -55.09
CA LYS A 66 -52.54 -42.39 -55.71
C LYS A 66 -52.55 -41.06 -54.95
N ALA A 67 -53.73 -40.53 -54.61
CA ALA A 67 -53.84 -39.29 -53.86
C ALA A 67 -53.21 -39.40 -52.45
N GLU A 68 -53.41 -40.53 -51.76
CA GLU A 68 -52.80 -40.80 -50.47
C GLU A 68 -51.28 -40.92 -50.56
N ALA A 69 -50.77 -41.65 -51.57
CA ALA A 69 -49.33 -41.77 -51.82
C ALA A 69 -48.68 -40.42 -52.13
N GLU A 70 -49.33 -39.58 -52.94
CA GLU A 70 -48.86 -38.22 -53.23
C GLU A 70 -48.85 -37.33 -51.98
N SER A 71 -49.90 -37.40 -51.15
CA SER A 71 -49.97 -36.67 -49.89
C SER A 71 -48.87 -37.09 -48.91
N ALA A 72 -48.66 -38.40 -48.76
CA ALA A 72 -47.59 -38.95 -47.93
C ALA A 72 -46.21 -38.50 -48.44
N LEU A 73 -45.97 -38.56 -49.75
CA LEU A 73 -44.73 -38.08 -50.35
C LEU A 73 -44.49 -36.59 -50.10
N GLN A 74 -45.54 -35.76 -50.19
CA GLN A 74 -45.44 -34.34 -49.86
C GLN A 74 -45.09 -34.10 -48.38
N GLN A 75 -45.66 -34.89 -47.47
CA GLN A 75 -45.34 -34.81 -46.05
C GLN A 75 -43.88 -35.21 -45.77
N VAL A 76 -43.40 -36.30 -46.39
CA VAL A 76 -42.00 -36.72 -46.29
C VAL A 76 -41.06 -35.62 -46.76
N ARG A 77 -41.31 -35.02 -47.93
CA ARG A 77 -40.49 -33.91 -48.44
C ARG A 77 -40.47 -32.69 -47.51
N LYS A 78 -41.61 -32.36 -46.89
CA LYS A 78 -41.69 -31.27 -45.90
C LYS A 78 -40.84 -31.60 -44.67
N LEU A 79 -40.96 -32.81 -44.14
CA LEU A 79 -40.18 -33.26 -42.98
C LEU A 79 -38.69 -33.33 -43.29
N GLU A 80 -38.29 -33.77 -44.48
CA GLU A 80 -36.88 -33.77 -44.92
C GLU A 80 -36.32 -32.34 -45.00
N THR A 81 -37.10 -31.41 -45.53
CA THR A 81 -36.73 -29.99 -45.60
C THR A 81 -36.57 -29.40 -44.19
N GLU A 82 -37.50 -29.72 -43.28
CA GLU A 82 -37.45 -29.27 -41.89
C GLU A 82 -36.28 -29.88 -41.13
N ALA A 83 -36.01 -31.18 -41.31
CA ALA A 83 -34.87 -31.85 -40.71
C ALA A 83 -33.54 -31.24 -41.18
N THR A 84 -33.43 -30.92 -42.47
CA THR A 84 -32.25 -30.23 -43.03
C THR A 84 -32.08 -28.85 -42.41
N ARG A 85 -33.16 -28.06 -42.34
CA ARG A 85 -33.15 -26.73 -41.70
C ARG A 85 -32.75 -26.80 -40.22
N LEU A 86 -33.30 -27.74 -39.46
CA LEU A 86 -32.97 -27.93 -38.05
C LEU A 86 -31.52 -28.38 -37.85
N ALA A 87 -30.98 -29.19 -38.77
CA ALA A 87 -29.57 -29.57 -38.75
C ALA A 87 -28.65 -28.36 -38.98
N GLU A 88 -28.98 -27.51 -39.97
CA GLU A 88 -28.25 -26.26 -40.23
C GLU A 88 -28.33 -25.28 -39.06
N ASP A 89 -29.50 -25.13 -38.46
CA ASP A 89 -29.73 -24.27 -37.29
C ASP A 89 -28.90 -24.77 -36.08
N ASN A 90 -28.89 -26.07 -35.82
CA ASN A 90 -28.05 -26.66 -34.76
C ASN A 90 -26.55 -26.41 -35.02
N GLN A 91 -26.09 -26.59 -36.26
CA GLN A 91 -24.70 -26.29 -36.60
C GLN A 91 -24.35 -24.81 -36.45
N ARG A 92 -25.28 -23.90 -36.77
CA ARG A 92 -25.11 -22.46 -36.55
C ARG A 92 -25.03 -22.13 -35.06
N ILE A 93 -25.96 -22.64 -34.26
CA ILE A 93 -25.99 -22.43 -32.81
C ILE A 93 -24.71 -22.99 -32.15
N GLN A 94 -24.26 -24.17 -32.57
CA GLN A 94 -23.03 -24.76 -32.04
C GLN A 94 -21.80 -23.90 -32.35
N ARG A 95 -21.72 -23.32 -33.56
CA ARG A 95 -20.65 -22.37 -33.92
C ARG A 95 -20.70 -21.11 -33.04
N GLN A 96 -21.88 -20.51 -32.89
CA GLN A 96 -22.08 -19.33 -32.04
C GLN A 96 -21.73 -19.62 -30.58
N LEU A 97 -22.07 -20.79 -30.06
CA LEU A 97 -21.75 -21.20 -28.69
C LEU A 97 -20.25 -21.36 -28.50
N ASN A 98 -19.56 -21.97 -29.47
CA ASN A 98 -18.10 -22.13 -29.43
C ASN A 98 -17.39 -20.77 -29.51
N GLU A 99 -17.88 -19.86 -30.36
CA GLU A 99 -17.37 -18.50 -30.51
C GLU A 99 -17.56 -17.70 -29.21
N LEU A 100 -18.79 -17.67 -28.68
CA LEU A 100 -19.11 -17.01 -27.42
C LEU A 100 -18.31 -17.60 -26.24
N SER A 101 -18.10 -18.92 -26.21
CA SER A 101 -17.26 -19.56 -25.20
C SER A 101 -15.80 -19.16 -25.32
N THR A 102 -15.31 -18.88 -26.52
CA THR A 102 -13.94 -18.42 -26.76
C THR A 102 -13.79 -16.97 -26.33
N ASP A 103 -14.73 -16.11 -26.72
CA ASP A 103 -14.78 -14.70 -26.33
C ASP A 103 -14.87 -14.55 -24.81
N ALA A 104 -15.71 -15.36 -24.15
CA ALA A 104 -15.82 -15.36 -22.70
C ALA A 104 -14.49 -15.74 -22.01
N ARG A 105 -13.76 -16.72 -22.56
CA ARG A 105 -12.43 -17.09 -22.03
C ARG A 105 -11.42 -15.96 -22.20
N GLN A 106 -11.37 -15.34 -23.38
CA GLN A 106 -10.49 -14.20 -23.64
C GLN A 106 -10.81 -13.01 -22.74
N ALA A 107 -12.10 -12.72 -22.51
CA ALA A 107 -12.52 -11.68 -21.59
C ALA A 107 -12.10 -11.97 -20.14
N VAL A 108 -12.25 -13.22 -19.67
CA VAL A 108 -11.79 -13.63 -18.33
C VAL A 108 -10.27 -13.54 -18.20
N GLU A 109 -9.51 -13.96 -19.20
CA GLU A 109 -8.06 -13.83 -19.22
C GLU A 109 -7.62 -12.36 -19.19
N ALA A 110 -8.26 -11.50 -20.00
CA ALA A 110 -7.99 -10.07 -20.01
C ALA A 110 -8.29 -9.42 -18.64
N VAL A 111 -9.44 -9.73 -18.04
CA VAL A 111 -9.80 -9.24 -16.69
C VAL A 111 -8.80 -9.73 -15.65
N THR A 112 -8.37 -10.99 -15.73
CA THR A 112 -7.38 -11.56 -14.80
C THR A 112 -6.03 -10.84 -14.93
N ALA A 113 -5.56 -10.61 -16.15
CA ALA A 113 -4.34 -9.88 -16.43
C ALA A 113 -4.41 -8.42 -15.94
N THR A 114 -5.54 -7.74 -16.17
CA THR A 114 -5.79 -6.39 -15.64
C THR A 114 -5.80 -6.38 -14.12
N GLN A 115 -6.42 -7.36 -13.47
CA GLN A 115 -6.44 -7.45 -12.01
C GLN A 115 -5.03 -7.68 -11.42
N GLN A 116 -4.23 -8.54 -12.05
CA GLN A 116 -2.84 -8.75 -11.66
C GLN A 116 -2.01 -7.46 -11.79
N ASN A 117 -2.15 -6.75 -12.91
CA ASN A 117 -1.48 -5.47 -13.12
C ASN A 117 -1.91 -4.42 -12.08
N ASN A 118 -3.23 -4.31 -11.82
CA ASN A 118 -3.73 -3.40 -10.79
C ASN A 118 -3.19 -3.72 -9.40
N ASN A 119 -3.06 -5.01 -9.05
CA ASN A 119 -2.46 -5.41 -7.77
C ASN A 119 -0.97 -5.03 -7.71
N GLN A 120 -0.21 -5.26 -8.78
CA GLN A 120 1.20 -4.86 -8.87
C GLN A 120 1.37 -3.34 -8.75
N LEU A 121 0.55 -2.56 -9.46
CA LEU A 121 0.54 -1.11 -9.36
C LEU A 121 0.16 -0.63 -7.95
N ALA A 122 -0.79 -1.29 -7.29
CA ALA A 122 -1.15 -0.96 -5.92
C ALA A 122 0.02 -1.21 -4.94
N GLU A 123 0.72 -2.35 -5.09
CA GLU A 123 1.93 -2.65 -4.31
C GLU A 123 3.06 -1.64 -4.58
N GLU A 124 3.26 -1.25 -5.83
CA GLU A 124 4.25 -0.25 -6.22
C GLU A 124 3.92 1.12 -5.63
N VAL A 125 2.66 1.56 -5.68
CA VAL A 125 2.21 2.81 -5.07
C VAL A 125 2.43 2.79 -3.54
N LEU A 126 2.17 1.67 -2.88
CA LEU A 126 2.43 1.53 -1.44
C LEU A 126 3.94 1.64 -1.15
N ARG A 127 4.78 0.96 -1.93
CA ARG A 127 6.25 1.05 -1.78
C ARG A 127 6.75 2.47 -2.00
N ILE A 128 6.31 3.14 -3.06
CA ILE A 128 6.68 4.53 -3.35
C ILE A 128 6.25 5.47 -2.21
N ARG A 129 5.06 5.27 -1.63
CA ARG A 129 4.62 6.07 -0.47
C ARG A 129 5.49 5.86 0.77
N ASP A 130 5.92 4.63 1.02
CA ASP A 130 6.84 4.32 2.11
C ASP A 130 8.22 4.96 1.86
N ASP A 131 8.75 4.83 0.64
CA ASP A 131 10.02 5.42 0.22
C ASP A 131 9.99 6.95 0.31
N ILE A 132 8.90 7.60 -0.12
CA ILE A 132 8.70 9.04 0.03
C ILE A 132 8.72 9.43 1.51
N SER A 133 8.02 8.67 2.36
CA SER A 133 7.96 8.96 3.79
C SER A 133 9.32 8.84 4.47
N LYS A 134 10.10 7.82 4.08
CA LYS A 134 11.51 7.65 4.51
C LYS A 134 12.39 8.78 4.02
N ALA A 135 12.29 9.14 2.74
CA ALA A 135 13.07 10.23 2.15
C ALA A 135 12.76 11.58 2.81
N ILE A 136 11.50 11.86 3.17
CA ILE A 136 11.12 13.05 3.93
C ILE A 136 11.80 13.04 5.30
N LYS A 137 11.76 11.91 6.02
CA LYS A 137 12.40 11.80 7.33
C LYS A 137 13.91 11.99 7.25
N GLU A 138 14.59 11.36 6.31
CA GLU A 138 16.03 11.52 6.09
C GLU A 138 16.39 12.97 5.72
N LYS A 139 15.54 13.64 4.94
CA LYS A 139 15.70 15.05 4.60
C LYS A 139 15.56 15.93 5.84
N ASP A 140 14.57 15.69 6.69
CA ASP A 140 14.33 16.45 7.91
C ASP A 140 15.48 16.25 8.91
N ASP A 141 15.95 15.01 9.10
CA ASP A 141 17.12 14.69 9.92
C ASP A 141 18.37 15.43 9.41
N SER A 142 18.57 15.46 8.08
CA SER A 142 19.69 16.20 7.46
C SER A 142 19.56 17.71 7.63
N PHE A 143 18.33 18.23 7.58
CA PHE A 143 18.04 19.65 7.78
C PHE A 143 18.31 20.06 9.23
N ASP A 144 17.92 19.25 10.21
CA ASP A 144 18.21 19.46 11.63
C ASP A 144 19.72 19.51 11.91
N VAL A 145 20.50 18.62 11.28
CA VAL A 145 21.96 18.64 11.38
C VAL A 145 22.53 19.93 10.78
N ALA A 146 22.06 20.34 9.60
CA ALA A 146 22.50 21.57 8.95
C ALA A 146 22.14 22.82 9.77
N LEU A 147 20.96 22.84 10.39
CA LEU A 147 20.52 23.92 11.26
C LEU A 147 21.42 24.03 12.49
N LYS A 148 21.67 22.92 13.20
CA LYS A 148 22.58 22.89 14.36
C LYS A 148 23.99 23.35 13.99
N ALA A 149 24.53 22.85 12.90
CA ALA A 149 25.85 23.28 12.42
C ALA A 149 25.88 24.78 12.08
N THR A 150 24.78 25.33 11.56
CA THR A 150 24.66 26.77 11.27
C THR A 150 24.57 27.60 12.55
N GLU A 151 23.81 27.15 13.55
CA GLU A 151 23.72 27.77 14.87
C GLU A 151 25.07 27.77 15.59
N GLU A 152 25.76 26.62 15.61
CA GLU A 152 27.11 26.49 16.17
C GLU A 152 28.10 27.42 15.47
N LEU A 153 28.08 27.48 14.13
CA LEU A 153 28.95 28.35 13.36
C LEU A 153 28.68 29.83 13.70
N GLN A 154 27.42 30.22 13.86
CA GLN A 154 27.07 31.58 14.24
C GLN A 154 27.51 31.91 15.67
N SER A 155 27.35 30.98 16.62
CA SER A 155 27.88 31.13 17.99
C SER A 155 29.38 31.33 17.98
N ILE A 156 30.12 30.45 17.29
CA ILE A 156 31.59 30.53 17.18
C ILE A 156 32.02 31.85 16.54
N ARG A 157 31.29 32.33 15.52
CA ARG A 157 31.56 33.65 14.93
C ARG A 157 31.38 34.78 15.93
N ASN A 158 30.29 34.78 16.69
CA ASN A 158 30.04 35.80 17.71
C ASN A 158 31.10 35.75 18.82
N ASP A 159 31.50 34.56 19.25
CA ASP A 159 32.56 34.37 20.26
C ASP A 159 33.91 34.85 19.75
N LEU A 160 34.23 34.57 18.48
CA LEU A 160 35.44 35.05 17.83
C LEU A 160 35.45 36.58 17.73
N GLU A 161 34.34 37.19 17.35
CA GLU A 161 34.22 38.65 17.26
C GLU A 161 34.39 39.29 18.65
N SER A 162 33.74 38.75 19.67
CA SER A 162 33.88 39.20 21.06
C SER A 162 35.32 39.04 21.59
N ALA A 163 35.98 37.94 21.25
CA ALA A 163 37.38 37.70 21.62
C ALA A 163 38.33 38.70 20.92
N LEU A 164 38.09 39.01 19.65
CA LEU A 164 38.86 40.01 18.90
C LEU A 164 38.65 41.43 19.46
N GLU A 165 37.42 41.79 19.86
CA GLU A 165 37.15 43.05 20.55
C GLU A 165 37.89 43.12 21.89
N THR A 166 37.76 42.09 22.72
CA THR A 166 38.46 42.00 24.02
C THR A 166 39.98 42.08 23.84
N GLN A 167 40.53 41.42 22.82
CA GLN A 167 41.95 41.50 22.49
C GLN A 167 42.36 42.94 22.14
N ARG A 168 41.58 43.63 21.29
CA ARG A 168 41.85 45.03 20.92
C ARG A 168 41.81 45.94 22.15
N ASP A 169 40.83 45.75 23.03
CA ASP A 169 40.68 46.54 24.24
C ASP A 169 41.84 46.30 25.22
N LEU A 170 42.21 45.04 25.46
CA LEU A 170 43.37 44.67 26.29
C LEU A 170 44.68 45.22 25.73
N VAL A 171 44.90 45.17 24.41
CA VAL A 171 46.09 45.76 23.77
C VAL A 171 46.09 47.28 23.95
N ALA A 172 44.95 47.94 23.83
CA ALA A 172 44.84 49.39 24.05
C ALA A 172 45.07 49.75 25.53
N GLU A 173 44.53 48.96 26.46
CA GLU A 173 44.68 49.14 27.90
C GLU A 173 46.10 48.91 28.37
N THR A 174 46.71 47.77 28.00
CA THR A 174 48.12 47.48 28.27
C THR A 174 49.01 48.58 27.70
N GLY A 175 48.77 49.06 26.47
CA GLY A 175 49.50 50.19 25.92
C GLY A 175 49.31 51.52 26.67
N ARG A 176 48.16 51.76 27.32
CA ARG A 176 47.97 52.90 28.24
C ARG A 176 48.74 52.67 29.54
N MET A 177 48.63 51.49 30.15
CA MET A 177 49.29 51.11 31.39
C MET A 177 50.82 51.20 31.25
N THR A 178 51.37 50.60 30.20
CA THR A 178 52.80 50.66 29.86
C THR A 178 53.30 52.10 29.77
N ARG A 179 52.57 53.00 29.08
CA ARG A 179 52.96 54.42 29.00
C ARG A 179 52.95 55.11 30.37
N VAL A 180 51.98 54.80 31.22
CA VAL A 180 51.93 55.34 32.59
C VAL A 180 53.11 54.80 33.42
N MET A 181 53.37 53.49 33.38
CA MET A 181 54.50 52.86 34.09
C MET A 181 55.83 53.45 33.64
N GLU A 182 56.06 53.58 32.33
CA GLU A 182 57.25 54.21 31.75
C GLU A 182 57.39 55.68 32.19
N SER A 183 56.29 56.45 32.25
CA SER A 183 56.31 57.84 32.70
C SER A 183 56.65 58.01 34.18
N GLU A 184 56.29 57.03 35.00
CA GLU A 184 56.63 56.96 36.43
C GLU A 184 57.99 56.26 36.68
N GLY A 185 58.74 55.93 35.63
CA GLY A 185 60.07 55.33 35.71
C GLY A 185 60.09 53.86 36.11
N LEU A 186 58.96 53.15 36.01
CA LEU A 186 58.82 51.73 36.27
C LEU A 186 58.96 50.94 34.96
N ASP A 187 59.87 49.97 34.91
CA ASP A 187 60.02 49.07 33.75
C ASP A 187 58.92 47.99 33.77
N PRO A 188 57.99 47.99 32.80
CA PRO A 188 56.89 47.02 32.71
C PRO A 188 57.34 45.56 32.59
N ASN A 189 58.59 45.31 32.21
CA ASN A 189 59.14 43.95 32.08
C ASN A 189 59.75 43.42 33.39
N THR A 190 59.73 44.20 34.46
CA THR A 190 60.24 43.77 35.77
C THR A 190 59.29 42.72 36.38
N PRO A 191 59.78 41.53 36.78
CA PRO A 191 58.96 40.54 37.47
C PRO A 191 58.38 41.13 38.77
N ALA A 192 57.06 41.04 38.95
CA ALA A 192 56.39 41.48 40.18
C ALA A 192 56.72 40.57 41.39
N ASP A 193 57.31 39.40 41.15
CA ASP A 193 57.76 38.48 42.20
C ASP A 193 58.99 39.05 42.92
N GLY A 194 58.80 39.48 44.17
CA GLY A 194 59.87 39.85 45.10
C GLY A 194 59.93 41.33 45.52
N ILE A 195 58.96 42.16 45.12
CA ILE A 195 58.85 43.54 45.63
C ILE A 195 57.99 43.53 46.89
N THR A 196 58.61 43.55 48.07
CA THR A 196 57.89 43.79 49.33
C THR A 196 57.29 45.21 49.27
N PRO A 197 55.96 45.38 49.39
CA PRO A 197 55.32 46.68 49.31
C PRO A 197 55.80 47.58 50.45
N ARG A 198 55.85 48.90 50.19
CA ARG A 198 56.18 49.90 51.21
C ARG A 198 54.95 50.14 52.07
N VAL A 199 54.93 49.53 53.23
CA VAL A 199 53.80 49.55 54.16
C VAL A 199 54.29 49.95 55.53
N ASP A 200 53.57 50.89 56.14
CA ASP A 200 53.81 51.39 57.49
C ASP A 200 52.65 50.95 58.40
N GLY A 201 52.98 50.50 59.60
CA GLY A 201 51.99 50.06 60.56
C GLY A 201 52.50 50.11 61.99
N PHE A 202 51.76 49.48 62.89
CA PHE A 202 52.11 49.45 64.32
C PHE A 202 51.94 48.05 64.90
N VAL A 203 52.68 47.80 65.98
CA VAL A 203 52.54 46.59 66.78
C VAL A 203 51.23 46.64 67.53
N SER A 204 50.31 45.74 67.18
CA SER A 204 48.98 45.63 67.79
C SER A 204 49.00 44.80 69.08
N ARG A 205 49.81 43.74 69.13
CA ARG A 205 49.92 42.88 70.30
C ARG A 205 51.28 42.18 70.38
N THR A 206 51.78 41.95 71.58
CA THR A 206 52.98 41.11 71.79
C THR A 206 52.66 39.93 72.70
N GLN A 207 53.12 38.72 72.34
CA GLN A 207 52.94 37.52 73.14
C GLN A 207 54.24 36.71 73.18
N ARG A 208 54.61 36.21 74.36
CA ARG A 208 55.77 35.32 74.53
C ARG A 208 55.28 33.89 74.78
N LYS A 209 55.66 32.95 73.91
CA LYS A 209 55.27 31.54 74.04
C LYS A 209 56.47 30.65 73.73
N GLY A 210 56.85 29.78 74.66
CA GLY A 210 57.92 28.79 74.45
C GLY A 210 59.30 29.36 74.13
N GLY A 211 59.68 30.50 74.72
CA GLY A 211 60.98 31.15 74.50
C GLY A 211 61.05 32.06 73.27
N VAL A 212 60.03 32.08 72.42
CA VAL A 212 59.95 32.93 71.22
C VAL A 212 58.97 34.08 71.47
N GLN A 213 59.33 35.30 71.04
CA GLN A 213 58.46 36.47 71.05
C GLN A 213 57.72 36.56 69.71
N LEU A 214 56.40 36.46 69.77
CA LEU A 214 55.49 36.64 68.64
C LEU A 214 54.87 38.03 68.72
N VAL A 215 54.79 38.71 67.59
CA VAL A 215 54.31 40.08 67.48
C VAL A 215 53.24 40.13 66.41
N GLU A 216 52.07 40.63 66.77
CA GLU A 216 51.00 40.94 65.83
C GLU A 216 51.15 42.39 65.37
N ILE A 217 51.16 42.60 64.05
CA ILE A 217 51.28 43.91 63.42
C ILE A 217 50.00 44.24 62.65
N SER A 218 49.69 45.52 62.53
CA SER A 218 48.50 46.05 61.86
C SER A 218 48.61 46.08 60.32
N ILE A 219 49.48 45.24 59.75
CA ILE A 219 49.75 45.16 58.30
C ILE A 219 49.48 43.73 57.88
N GLY A 220 48.75 43.53 56.79
CA GLY A 220 48.28 42.22 56.36
C GLY A 220 48.54 41.86 54.90
N ASP A 221 47.79 40.88 54.41
CA ASP A 221 47.85 40.36 53.03
C ASP A 221 47.33 41.38 52.02
N ASP A 222 46.32 42.19 52.39
CA ASP A 222 45.76 43.24 51.54
C ASP A 222 46.75 44.39 51.32
N ASP A 223 47.63 44.62 52.30
CA ASP A 223 48.76 45.55 52.19
C ASP A 223 49.94 44.94 51.39
N GLY A 224 49.82 43.67 50.99
CA GLY A 224 50.77 42.92 50.17
C GLY A 224 51.94 42.30 50.93
N LEU A 225 51.80 42.14 52.25
CA LEU A 225 52.76 41.39 53.07
C LEU A 225 52.58 39.88 52.81
N ARG A 226 53.67 39.14 52.61
CA ARG A 226 53.64 37.68 52.42
C ARG A 226 54.40 36.93 53.51
N ILE A 227 54.10 35.64 53.65
CA ILE A 227 54.83 34.75 54.56
C ILE A 227 56.30 34.69 54.12
N GLY A 228 57.22 34.91 55.06
CA GLY A 228 58.65 34.98 54.81
C GLY A 228 59.19 36.40 54.61
N ASP A 229 58.32 37.41 54.44
CA ASP A 229 58.76 38.80 54.40
C ASP A 229 59.35 39.23 55.74
N THR A 230 60.22 40.25 55.68
CA THR A 230 60.83 40.83 56.87
C THR A 230 60.40 42.26 57.06
N VAL A 231 60.04 42.60 58.30
CA VAL A 231 59.66 43.96 58.71
C VAL A 231 60.54 44.43 59.86
N GLU A 232 60.74 45.74 59.96
CA GLU A 232 61.59 46.36 60.96
C GLU A 232 60.75 47.17 61.94
N VAL A 233 61.07 47.04 63.24
CA VAL A 233 60.32 47.65 64.34
C VAL A 233 61.13 48.78 64.96
N PHE A 234 60.50 49.93 65.14
CA PHE A 234 61.08 51.15 65.68
C PHE A 234 60.22 51.74 66.79
N ARG A 235 60.87 52.37 67.77
CA ARG A 235 60.22 53.27 68.71
C ARG A 235 60.84 54.65 68.55
N ASP A 236 60.03 55.62 68.16
CA ASP A 236 60.48 56.93 67.72
C ASP A 236 61.49 56.81 66.58
N THR A 237 62.77 57.04 66.86
CA THR A 237 63.89 56.94 65.92
C THR A 237 64.86 55.78 66.24
N LYS A 238 64.55 54.97 67.27
CA LYS A 238 65.42 53.89 67.73
C LYS A 238 64.93 52.55 67.20
N TYR A 239 65.82 51.83 66.52
CA TYR A 239 65.59 50.46 66.09
C TYR A 239 65.43 49.51 67.28
N LYS A 240 64.42 48.64 67.22
CA LYS A 240 64.07 47.66 68.27
C LYS A 240 64.30 46.23 67.85
N GLY A 241 64.07 45.91 66.58
CA GLY A 241 64.38 44.60 66.02
C GLY A 241 63.74 44.34 64.66
N ARG A 242 63.99 43.15 64.12
CA ARG A 242 63.39 42.65 62.88
C ARG A 242 62.40 41.53 63.19
N LEU A 243 61.27 41.54 62.49
CA LEU A 243 60.30 40.46 62.51
C LEU A 243 60.35 39.72 61.17
N GLU A 244 60.28 38.40 61.24
CA GLU A 244 60.03 37.53 60.09
C GLU A 244 58.56 37.12 60.12
N ILE A 245 57.83 37.39 59.04
CA ILE A 245 56.38 37.15 58.96
C ILE A 245 56.12 35.66 58.80
N LEU A 246 55.43 35.06 59.78
CA LEU A 246 55.08 33.65 59.78
C LEU A 246 53.70 33.38 59.19
N LYS A 247 52.79 34.34 59.37
CA LYS A 247 51.41 34.23 58.92
C LYS A 247 50.83 35.60 58.64
N THR A 248 50.11 35.71 57.53
CA THR A 248 49.36 36.89 57.13
C THR A 248 47.86 36.59 57.20
N ALA A 249 47.09 37.62 57.46
CA ALA A 249 45.64 37.71 57.35
C ALA A 249 45.33 39.10 56.73
N PRO A 250 44.10 39.36 56.25
CA PRO A 250 43.82 40.55 55.42
C PRO A 250 44.38 41.87 55.98
N ASP A 251 44.11 42.18 57.26
CA ASP A 251 44.56 43.43 57.92
C ASP A 251 45.59 43.23 59.05
N ARG A 252 46.15 42.02 59.18
CA ARG A 252 47.05 41.71 60.30
C ARG A 252 48.04 40.62 59.94
N ALA A 253 49.24 40.71 60.47
CA ALA A 253 50.24 39.67 60.32
C ALA A 253 50.87 39.33 61.66
N VAL A 254 51.29 38.07 61.78
CA VAL A 254 52.00 37.57 62.95
C VAL A 254 53.44 37.32 62.53
N GLY A 255 54.34 38.10 63.12
CA GLY A 255 55.78 37.98 62.94
C GLY A 255 56.46 37.37 64.16
N ARG A 256 57.56 36.65 63.91
CA ARG A 256 58.49 36.22 64.95
C ARG A 256 59.66 37.18 65.02
N VAL A 257 60.00 37.61 66.23
CA VAL A 257 61.18 38.47 66.45
C VAL A 257 62.46 37.68 66.19
N ASP A 258 63.33 38.20 65.33
CA ASP A 258 64.69 37.70 65.17
C ASP A 258 65.56 38.22 66.32
N THR A 259 65.88 37.33 67.26
CA THR A 259 66.65 37.66 68.46
C THR A 259 68.07 38.16 68.14
N ARG A 260 68.60 37.91 66.94
CA ARG A 260 69.92 38.41 66.51
C ARG A 260 69.93 39.93 66.30
N PHE A 261 68.78 40.50 65.94
CA PHE A 261 68.63 41.92 65.65
C PHE A 261 67.85 42.66 66.75
N GLN A 262 67.50 41.98 67.84
CA GLN A 262 66.75 42.58 68.94
C GLN A 262 67.65 43.48 69.80
N GLN A 263 67.42 44.79 69.74
CA GLN A 263 68.14 45.80 70.52
C GLN A 263 67.37 46.25 71.77
N GLY A 264 66.11 45.81 71.94
CA GLY A 264 65.31 46.09 73.12
C GLY A 264 63.95 45.38 73.14
N PRO A 265 63.15 45.58 74.21
CA PRO A 265 61.81 45.01 74.28
C PRO A 265 60.86 45.71 73.30
N ILE A 266 60.27 44.93 72.40
CA ILE A 266 59.18 45.36 71.51
C ILE A 266 57.88 45.41 72.31
N GLN A 267 57.13 46.50 72.18
CA GLN A 267 55.87 46.75 72.90
C GLN A 267 54.76 47.14 71.91
N GLU A 268 53.52 47.07 72.40
CA GLU A 268 52.36 47.57 71.67
C GLU A 268 52.52 49.08 71.38
N GLY A 269 52.20 49.48 70.15
CA GLY A 269 52.38 50.85 69.66
C GLY A 269 53.73 51.16 69.01
N ASP A 270 54.69 50.22 68.99
CA ASP A 270 55.92 50.38 68.20
C ASP A 270 55.61 50.42 66.69
N ARG A 271 56.32 51.27 65.93
CA ARG A 271 56.12 51.43 64.48
C ARG A 271 56.79 50.29 63.71
N VAL A 272 56.16 49.83 62.65
CA VAL A 272 56.63 48.73 61.80
C VAL A 272 56.70 49.21 60.35
N ALA A 273 57.82 48.96 59.68
CA ALA A 273 58.02 49.31 58.27
C ALA A 273 58.81 48.22 57.53
N THR A 274 58.51 47.99 56.25
CA THR A 274 59.20 46.98 55.40
C THR A 274 60.58 47.44 54.90
N ARG A 275 60.87 48.75 54.86
CA ARG A 275 62.20 49.35 54.59
C ARG A 275 62.18 50.86 54.90
N LEU A 276 63.12 51.34 55.71
CA LEU A 276 63.36 52.78 55.87
C LEU A 276 64.42 53.24 54.87
N ASN A 277 64.07 54.16 53.97
CA ASN A 277 65.08 54.99 53.30
C ASN A 277 65.67 55.92 54.38
N LEU A 278 66.92 55.71 54.77
CA LEU A 278 67.74 56.79 55.35
C LEU A 278 68.18 57.66 54.17
N ASN A 279 67.38 58.70 53.89
CA ASN A 279 67.77 59.94 53.24
C ASN A 279 66.76 61.02 53.63
#